data_AF-A0A482TQI7-F1
#
_entry.id   AF-A0A482TQI7-F1
#
_cell.length_a   1.000
_cell.length_b   1.000
_cell.length_c   1.000
_cell.angle_alpha   90.00
_cell.angle_beta   90.00
_cell.angle_gamma   90.00
#
_symmetry.space_group_name_H-M   'P 1'
#
loop_
_entity.id
_entity.type
_entity.pdbx_description
1 polymer ?
#
loop_
_entity_poly.entity_id
_entity_poly.type
_entity_poly.pdbx_seq_one_letter_code
_entity_poly.pdbx_strand_id
1 'polypeptide(L)'
;MSQFGPEWHDAVDTVGAPDSSAAPFSASLAFGIAVVATFALGVAVGSPLGAVVTAVGASVVGWSAGELTSNENSRRAVGSISTLVGTSLLAVSIGLFGPEPFVGSVAAFALVAVAFDRFAGLTEDTVGVVSRAIIHSGVAIAGFAALALLVHFHVASTAALTTYGLFSLLSRMSPLVSVLVIELEVLFIVLTIEPAIERLERLTPETRVLDRITALDVVAVDIAAVPRGVWILVAGTGYLTATSWARVMFEQFLDSLSMLGTAVAFLLQSGFITGPLGFVVALLLAVFAVDMARLVVMFWLGSDPSETLSLAAGGFVVGSVAFVGGLIPSLSSIVTTTFSEGPLLQIMARVYGTGATLLAVVAGLLFVVLLILAVIVYLVEHEFVPPAAGGFALGSGLLFIAGLLVAATDAAAIVTVATVGAALLVWDLGENAVDVGQTLGTDAETRRGEAVHAAGSIAVVTGAVVLAAISLYVLGPLSVPAGRARFALLLLVVALCGFAVATYNE
;
A
#
# COMPACT_ATOMS: atom_id res chain seq x y z
N MET A 1 -6.00 62.94 -8.70
CA MET A 1 -5.95 61.54 -8.22
C MET A 1 -7.35 60.90 -8.31
N SER A 2 -7.96 60.86 -9.50
CA SER A 2 -9.30 60.28 -9.69
C SER A 2 -9.54 59.87 -11.16
N GLN A 3 -8.49 59.40 -11.84
CA GLN A 3 -8.49 59.12 -13.29
C GLN A 3 -8.18 57.67 -13.65
N PHE A 4 -8.41 56.72 -12.74
CA PHE A 4 -8.36 55.30 -13.08
C PHE A 4 -9.72 54.68 -12.78
N GLY A 5 -10.37 54.18 -13.84
CA GLY A 5 -11.67 53.51 -13.76
C GLY A 5 -11.58 52.10 -13.18
N PRO A 6 -12.73 51.44 -12.92
CA PRO A 6 -12.81 50.13 -12.26
C PRO A 6 -12.12 48.99 -13.03
N GLU A 7 -11.79 49.19 -14.31
CA GLU A 7 -11.09 48.21 -15.15
C GLU A 7 -9.66 47.88 -14.66
N TRP A 8 -9.04 48.74 -13.84
CA TRP A 8 -7.71 48.46 -13.27
C TRP A 8 -7.75 47.53 -12.05
N HIS A 9 -8.91 47.38 -11.38
CA HIS A 9 -9.03 46.39 -10.29
C HIS A 9 -9.21 44.98 -10.85
N ASP A 10 -9.97 44.81 -11.94
CA ASP A 10 -10.12 43.51 -12.59
C ASP A 10 -8.82 43.02 -13.27
N ALA A 11 -7.95 43.93 -13.73
CA ALA A 11 -6.66 43.56 -14.32
C ALA A 11 -5.64 43.05 -13.28
N VAL A 12 -5.72 43.51 -12.03
CA VAL A 12 -4.82 43.05 -10.94
C VAL A 12 -5.30 41.72 -10.36
N ASP A 13 -6.60 41.43 -10.42
CA ASP A 13 -7.18 40.13 -10.03
C ASP A 13 -6.98 39.04 -11.10
N THR A 14 -6.49 39.39 -12.31
CA THR A 14 -6.07 38.42 -13.34
C THR A 14 -4.57 38.11 -13.35
N VAL A 15 -3.78 38.72 -12.46
CA VAL A 15 -2.46 38.17 -12.14
C VAL A 15 -2.72 36.95 -11.30
N GLY A 16 -2.96 35.81 -11.98
CA GLY A 16 -3.06 34.52 -11.34
C GLY A 16 -1.91 34.36 -10.35
N ALA A 17 -2.20 33.74 -9.20
CA ALA A 17 -1.16 33.39 -8.23
C ALA A 17 0.03 32.82 -9.00
N PRO A 18 1.28 33.29 -8.73
CA PRO A 18 2.44 32.89 -9.50
C PRO A 18 2.45 31.37 -9.61
N ASP A 19 2.48 30.87 -10.86
CA ASP A 19 2.53 29.44 -11.13
C ASP A 19 3.74 28.88 -10.37
N SER A 20 3.49 28.10 -9.33
CA SER A 20 4.52 27.49 -8.49
C SER A 20 5.29 26.36 -9.19
N SER A 21 5.17 26.27 -10.51
CA SER A 21 5.66 25.16 -11.32
C SER A 21 7.03 25.47 -11.91
N ALA A 22 7.89 24.45 -11.89
CA ALA A 22 9.26 24.55 -12.39
C ALA A 22 9.31 24.73 -13.92
N ALA A 23 10.29 25.47 -14.41
CA ALA A 23 10.55 25.63 -15.83
C ALA A 23 10.78 24.26 -16.50
N PRO A 24 10.08 23.95 -17.61
CA PRO A 24 9.98 22.59 -18.10
C PRO A 24 11.29 22.04 -18.66
N PHE A 25 12.18 22.90 -19.17
CA PHE A 25 13.44 22.46 -19.78
C PHE A 25 14.44 21.98 -18.72
N SER A 26 14.79 22.81 -17.75
CA SER A 26 15.74 22.46 -16.67
C SER A 26 15.21 21.32 -15.81
N ALA A 27 13.91 21.31 -15.49
CA ALA A 27 13.27 20.20 -14.77
C ALA A 27 13.40 18.87 -15.53
N SER A 28 13.17 18.88 -16.86
CA SER A 28 13.31 17.67 -17.70
C SER A 28 14.76 17.19 -17.76
N LEU A 29 15.71 18.11 -17.78
CA LEU A 29 17.13 17.78 -17.81
C LEU A 29 17.59 17.20 -16.46
N ALA A 30 17.17 17.79 -15.34
CA ALA A 30 17.41 17.26 -14.00
C ALA A 30 16.88 15.82 -13.88
N PHE A 31 15.63 15.60 -14.29
CA PHE A 31 15.05 14.25 -14.33
C PHE A 31 15.83 13.28 -15.25
N GLY A 32 16.19 13.73 -16.45
CA GLY A 32 17.00 12.95 -17.38
C GLY A 32 18.36 12.54 -16.81
N ILE A 33 19.04 13.45 -16.10
CA ILE A 33 20.31 13.17 -15.43
C ILE A 33 20.12 12.16 -14.29
N ALA A 34 19.06 12.29 -13.48
CA ALA A 34 18.73 11.33 -12.44
C ALA A 34 18.48 9.91 -13.01
N VAL A 35 17.79 9.82 -14.15
CA VAL A 35 17.57 8.56 -14.88
C VAL A 35 18.88 7.97 -15.38
N VAL A 36 19.74 8.76 -16.01
CA VAL A 36 21.05 8.30 -16.50
C VAL A 36 21.94 7.84 -15.35
N ALA A 37 21.97 8.58 -14.23
CA ALA A 37 22.72 8.21 -13.04
C ALA A 37 22.22 6.90 -12.43
N THR A 38 20.90 6.73 -12.32
CA THR A 38 20.28 5.48 -11.83
C THR A 38 20.56 4.31 -12.77
N PHE A 39 20.59 4.54 -14.08
CA PHE A 39 21.02 3.53 -15.04
C PHE A 39 22.50 3.17 -14.88
N ALA A 40 23.37 4.15 -14.69
CA ALA A 40 24.79 3.89 -14.42
C ALA A 40 24.99 3.09 -13.12
N LEU A 41 24.24 3.40 -12.06
CA LEU A 41 24.22 2.64 -10.82
C LEU A 41 23.76 1.20 -11.06
N GLY A 42 22.65 0.99 -11.78
CA GLY A 42 22.15 -0.33 -12.13
C GLY A 42 23.15 -1.15 -12.93
N VAL A 43 23.79 -0.57 -13.95
CA VAL A 43 24.86 -1.23 -14.71
C VAL A 43 26.03 -1.61 -13.81
N ALA A 44 26.43 -0.73 -12.90
CA ALA A 44 27.58 -0.94 -12.02
C ALA A 44 27.38 -2.10 -11.03
N VAL A 45 26.14 -2.30 -10.55
CA VAL A 45 25.78 -3.44 -9.68
C VAL A 45 25.24 -4.65 -10.47
N GLY A 46 25.36 -4.65 -11.80
CA GLY A 46 24.97 -5.79 -12.65
C GLY A 46 23.46 -5.94 -12.90
N SER A 47 22.65 -4.93 -12.58
CA SER A 47 21.19 -4.90 -12.81
C SER A 47 20.72 -3.74 -13.70
N PRO A 48 21.05 -3.74 -15.00
CA PRO A 48 20.56 -2.72 -15.93
C PRO A 48 19.04 -2.77 -16.12
N LEU A 49 18.43 -3.96 -16.04
CA LEU A 49 16.98 -4.13 -16.14
C LEU A 49 16.28 -3.48 -14.93
N GLY A 50 16.80 -3.67 -13.72
CA GLY A 50 16.27 -3.02 -12.51
C GLY A 50 16.25 -1.51 -12.68
N ALA A 51 17.36 -0.90 -13.13
CA ALA A 51 17.40 0.54 -13.38
C ALA A 51 16.37 1.03 -14.41
N VAL A 52 16.14 0.30 -15.51
CA VAL A 52 15.11 0.66 -16.49
C VAL A 52 13.72 0.60 -15.87
N VAL A 53 13.42 -0.46 -15.12
CA VAL A 53 12.13 -0.63 -14.43
C VAL A 53 11.95 0.45 -13.36
N THR A 54 13.02 0.86 -12.65
CA THR A 54 12.99 2.01 -11.73
C THR A 54 12.60 3.29 -12.45
N ALA A 55 13.25 3.60 -13.58
CA ALA A 55 12.99 4.82 -14.33
C ALA A 55 11.54 4.88 -14.82
N VAL A 56 11.02 3.77 -15.35
CA VAL A 56 9.61 3.67 -15.77
C VAL A 56 8.67 3.80 -14.57
N GLY A 57 8.91 3.06 -13.48
CA GLY A 57 8.08 3.09 -12.28
C GLY A 57 7.98 4.48 -11.67
N ALA A 58 9.12 5.14 -11.48
CA ALA A 58 9.18 6.49 -10.92
C ALA A 58 8.54 7.54 -11.85
N SER A 59 8.73 7.43 -13.18
CA SER A 59 8.06 8.31 -14.15
C SER A 59 6.54 8.19 -14.05
N VAL A 60 6.03 6.97 -13.94
CA VAL A 60 4.58 6.70 -13.82
C VAL A 60 4.04 7.25 -12.49
N VAL A 61 4.79 7.09 -11.39
CA VAL A 61 4.40 7.66 -10.08
C VAL A 61 4.37 9.20 -10.14
N GLY A 62 5.43 9.84 -10.65
CA GLY A 62 5.46 11.30 -10.78
C GLY A 62 4.35 11.85 -11.67
N TRP A 63 4.13 11.23 -12.84
CA TRP A 63 3.04 11.60 -13.76
C TRP A 63 1.65 11.43 -13.11
N SER A 64 1.45 10.38 -12.31
CA SER A 64 0.17 10.10 -11.67
C SER A 64 -0.31 11.20 -10.73
N ALA A 65 0.62 11.94 -10.13
CA ALA A 65 0.29 13.04 -9.23
C ALA A 65 -0.46 14.18 -9.94
N GLY A 66 -0.11 14.47 -11.20
CA GLY A 66 -0.84 15.47 -12.00
C GLY A 66 -2.23 15.01 -12.45
N GLU A 67 -2.45 13.70 -12.62
CA GLU A 67 -3.79 13.17 -12.91
C GLU A 67 -4.68 13.12 -11.66
N LEU A 68 -4.09 12.91 -10.48
CA LEU A 68 -4.79 12.88 -9.20
C LEU A 68 -5.39 14.25 -8.82
N THR A 69 -4.75 15.35 -9.20
CA THR A 69 -5.24 16.71 -8.91
C THR A 69 -6.38 17.16 -9.83
N SER A 70 -6.74 16.37 -10.85
CA SER A 70 -7.84 16.67 -11.74
C SER A 70 -9.20 16.71 -11.01
N ASN A 71 -10.16 17.49 -11.51
CA ASN A 71 -11.53 17.53 -10.99
C ASN A 71 -12.40 16.36 -11.48
N GLU A 72 -11.95 15.61 -12.48
CA GLU A 72 -12.71 14.49 -13.04
C GLU A 72 -12.37 13.17 -12.32
N ASN A 73 -13.38 12.48 -11.79
CA ASN A 73 -13.21 11.19 -11.12
C ASN A 73 -12.55 10.12 -12.00
N SER A 74 -12.76 10.16 -13.32
CA SER A 74 -12.10 9.26 -14.28
C SER A 74 -10.59 9.46 -14.30
N ARG A 75 -10.13 10.72 -14.34
CA ARG A 75 -8.71 11.09 -14.33
C ARG A 75 -8.07 10.79 -12.97
N ARG A 76 -8.78 11.06 -11.87
CA ARG A 76 -8.35 10.63 -10.51
C ARG A 76 -8.16 9.12 -10.42
N ALA A 77 -9.09 8.33 -10.99
CA ALA A 77 -8.98 6.88 -11.02
C ALA A 77 -7.75 6.43 -11.83
N VAL A 78 -7.49 7.03 -12.99
CA VAL A 78 -6.28 6.77 -13.79
C VAL A 78 -5.02 7.14 -13.00
N GLY A 79 -5.03 8.28 -12.30
CA GLY A 79 -3.96 8.69 -11.40
C GLY A 79 -3.70 7.63 -10.32
N SER A 80 -4.73 7.24 -9.56
CA SER A 80 -4.64 6.21 -8.52
C SER A 80 -4.11 4.87 -9.05
N ILE A 81 -4.63 4.39 -10.18
CA ILE A 81 -4.15 3.17 -10.84
C ILE A 81 -2.68 3.32 -11.23
N SER A 82 -2.30 4.44 -11.81
CA SER A 82 -0.93 4.70 -12.25
C SER A 82 0.03 4.78 -11.07
N THR A 83 -0.34 5.44 -9.96
CA THR A 83 0.47 5.46 -8.72
C THR A 83 0.77 4.04 -8.24
N LEU A 84 -0.25 3.17 -8.24
CA LEU A 84 -0.13 1.80 -7.75
C LEU A 84 0.63 0.89 -8.71
N VAL A 85 0.44 1.04 -10.02
CA VAL A 85 1.22 0.33 -11.05
C VAL A 85 2.68 0.76 -10.99
N GLY A 86 2.96 2.07 -10.93
CA GLY A 86 4.30 2.61 -10.79
C GLY A 86 5.00 2.12 -9.52
N THR A 87 4.31 2.15 -8.38
CA THR A 87 4.81 1.62 -7.10
C THR A 87 5.09 0.12 -7.18
N SER A 88 4.24 -0.65 -7.87
CA SER A 88 4.45 -2.09 -8.10
C SER A 88 5.68 -2.35 -8.98
N LEU A 89 5.90 -1.52 -10.00
CA LEU A 89 7.13 -1.57 -10.81
C LEU A 89 8.37 -1.26 -9.98
N LEU A 90 8.30 -0.31 -9.04
CA LEU A 90 9.39 -0.04 -8.10
C LEU A 90 9.67 -1.26 -7.21
N ALA A 91 8.64 -1.98 -6.76
CA ALA A 91 8.81 -3.25 -6.02
C ALA A 91 9.58 -4.29 -6.85
N VAL A 92 9.15 -4.48 -8.10
CA VAL A 92 9.80 -5.41 -9.04
C VAL A 92 11.25 -4.98 -9.27
N SER A 93 11.49 -3.68 -9.48
CA SER A 93 12.83 -3.15 -9.66
C SER A 93 13.74 -3.49 -8.48
N ILE A 94 13.31 -3.22 -7.25
CA ILE A 94 14.12 -3.52 -6.05
C ILE A 94 14.49 -5.01 -5.98
N GLY A 95 13.56 -5.90 -6.36
CA GLY A 95 13.87 -7.34 -6.50
C GLY A 95 14.90 -7.64 -7.59
N LEU A 96 14.82 -6.95 -8.73
CA LEU A 96 15.76 -7.11 -9.84
C LEU A 96 17.18 -6.59 -9.53
N PHE A 97 17.35 -5.69 -8.56
CA PHE A 97 18.68 -5.25 -8.11
C PHE A 97 19.47 -6.34 -7.37
N GLY A 98 18.84 -7.48 -7.07
CA GLY A 98 19.52 -8.69 -6.60
C GLY A 98 20.27 -8.49 -5.27
N PRO A 99 21.60 -8.72 -5.22
CA PRO A 99 22.37 -8.70 -3.98
C PRO A 99 22.55 -7.29 -3.40
N GLU A 100 22.32 -6.23 -4.19
CA GLU A 100 22.48 -4.83 -3.78
C GLU A 100 21.14 -4.07 -3.75
N PRO A 101 20.10 -4.57 -3.04
CA PRO A 101 18.75 -3.99 -3.10
C PRO A 101 18.69 -2.60 -2.47
N PHE A 102 19.62 -2.27 -1.57
CA PHE A 102 19.70 -0.95 -0.93
C PHE A 102 20.10 0.15 -1.92
N VAL A 103 21.07 -0.10 -2.80
CA VAL A 103 21.44 0.85 -3.87
C VAL A 103 20.23 1.12 -4.76
N GLY A 104 19.56 0.06 -5.22
CA GLY A 104 18.38 0.15 -6.07
C GLY A 104 17.22 0.88 -5.41
N SER A 105 16.97 0.61 -4.11
CA SER A 105 15.90 1.25 -3.35
C SER A 105 16.14 2.75 -3.18
N VAL A 106 17.35 3.16 -2.77
CA VAL A 106 17.68 4.58 -2.58
C VAL A 106 17.64 5.32 -3.92
N ALA A 107 18.16 4.73 -5.00
CA ALA A 107 18.08 5.32 -6.33
C ALA A 107 16.62 5.42 -6.82
N ALA A 108 15.77 4.43 -6.53
CA ALA A 108 14.35 4.48 -6.85
C ALA A 108 13.63 5.61 -6.13
N PHE A 109 13.85 5.77 -4.82
CA PHE A 109 13.26 6.85 -4.05
C PHE A 109 13.77 8.23 -4.47
N ALA A 110 15.06 8.33 -4.81
CA ALA A 110 15.61 9.54 -5.41
C ALA A 110 14.85 9.93 -6.67
N LEU A 111 14.66 8.98 -7.59
CA LEU A 111 14.00 9.20 -8.88
C LEU A 111 12.52 9.54 -8.72
N VAL A 112 11.83 8.93 -7.76
CA VAL A 112 10.44 9.28 -7.42
C VAL A 112 10.35 10.72 -6.93
N ALA A 113 11.23 11.15 -6.03
CA ALA A 113 11.23 12.52 -5.51
C ALA A 113 11.45 13.55 -6.63
N VAL A 114 12.42 13.33 -7.51
CA VAL A 114 12.65 14.20 -8.69
C VAL A 114 11.46 14.17 -9.66
N ALA A 115 10.82 13.01 -9.85
CA ALA A 115 9.67 12.87 -10.73
C ALA A 115 8.45 13.67 -10.24
N PHE A 116 8.21 13.72 -8.93
CA PHE A 116 7.10 14.50 -8.36
C PHE A 116 7.21 15.99 -8.71
N ASP A 117 8.37 16.61 -8.48
CA ASP A 117 8.57 18.01 -8.84
C ASP A 117 8.52 18.23 -10.35
N ARG A 118 9.10 17.30 -11.13
CA ARG A 118 9.08 17.40 -12.59
C ARG A 118 7.66 17.39 -13.16
N PHE A 119 6.78 16.51 -12.69
CA PHE A 119 5.50 16.24 -13.36
C PHE A 119 4.30 16.91 -12.72
N ALA A 120 4.30 17.10 -11.41
CA ALA A 120 3.16 17.68 -10.70
C ALA A 120 3.49 19.03 -10.05
N GLY A 121 4.73 19.23 -9.61
CA GLY A 121 5.08 20.33 -8.71
C GLY A 121 4.52 20.07 -7.32
N LEU A 122 5.36 20.06 -6.29
CA LEU A 122 4.93 19.75 -4.93
C LEU A 122 4.33 20.99 -4.26
N THR A 123 3.01 21.13 -4.37
CA THR A 123 2.20 22.06 -3.57
C THR A 123 1.52 21.34 -2.42
N GLU A 124 1.12 22.08 -1.37
CA GLU A 124 0.38 21.53 -0.23
C GLU A 124 -0.90 20.78 -0.69
N ASP A 125 -1.60 21.32 -1.67
CA ASP A 125 -2.78 20.70 -2.29
C ASP A 125 -2.45 19.36 -2.97
N THR A 126 -1.36 19.32 -3.74
CA THR A 126 -0.91 18.10 -4.43
C THR A 126 -0.56 17.02 -3.41
N VAL A 127 0.16 17.38 -2.33
CA VAL A 127 0.50 16.44 -1.25
C VAL A 127 -0.76 15.92 -0.56
N GLY A 128 -1.74 16.79 -0.27
CA GLY A 128 -3.02 16.41 0.34
C GLY A 128 -3.83 15.44 -0.52
N VAL A 129 -3.86 15.65 -1.84
CA VAL A 129 -4.59 14.75 -2.76
C VAL A 129 -3.86 13.41 -2.94
N VAL A 130 -2.54 13.43 -3.16
CA VAL A 130 -1.74 12.21 -3.33
C VAL A 130 -1.76 11.36 -2.06
N SER A 131 -1.65 11.98 -0.88
CA SER A 131 -1.71 11.25 0.38
C SER A 131 -3.07 10.57 0.61
N ARG A 132 -4.19 11.26 0.33
CA ARG A 132 -5.53 10.65 0.35
C ARG A 132 -5.63 9.49 -0.64
N ALA A 133 -5.14 9.65 -1.87
CA ALA A 133 -5.13 8.58 -2.87
C ALA A 133 -4.40 7.32 -2.37
N ILE A 134 -3.23 7.51 -1.77
CA ILE A 134 -2.43 6.42 -1.20
C ILE A 134 -3.15 5.78 -0.01
N ILE A 135 -3.75 6.57 0.89
CA ILE A 135 -4.48 6.04 2.06
C ILE A 135 -5.69 5.21 1.61
N HIS A 136 -6.53 5.74 0.71
CA HIS A 136 -7.70 5.02 0.23
C HIS A 136 -7.33 3.76 -0.57
N SER A 137 -6.30 3.83 -1.41
CA SER A 137 -5.75 2.65 -2.08
C SER A 137 -5.14 1.64 -1.10
N GLY A 138 -4.51 2.12 -0.03
CA GLY A 138 -3.97 1.31 1.06
C GLY A 138 -5.04 0.55 1.82
N VAL A 139 -6.19 1.18 2.10
CA VAL A 139 -7.36 0.49 2.71
C VAL A 139 -7.89 -0.60 1.78
N ALA A 140 -8.01 -0.34 0.47
CA ALA A 140 -8.42 -1.36 -0.49
C ALA A 140 -7.42 -2.53 -0.52
N ILE A 141 -6.11 -2.24 -0.57
CA ILE A 141 -5.04 -3.25 -0.47
C ILE A 141 -5.15 -4.06 0.82
N ALA A 142 -5.39 -3.42 1.96
CA ALA A 142 -5.56 -4.10 3.24
C ALA A 142 -6.78 -5.05 3.22
N GLY A 143 -7.88 -4.65 2.57
CA GLY A 143 -9.03 -5.52 2.32
C GLY A 143 -8.68 -6.77 1.50
N PHE A 144 -7.93 -6.60 0.40
CA PHE A 144 -7.45 -7.74 -0.39
C PHE A 144 -6.44 -8.60 0.35
N ALA A 145 -5.57 -8.00 1.16
CA ALA A 145 -4.61 -8.73 1.98
C ALA A 145 -5.33 -9.57 3.04
N ALA A 146 -6.35 -9.02 3.70
CA ALA A 146 -7.22 -9.75 4.62
C ALA A 146 -7.92 -10.92 3.90
N LEU A 147 -8.44 -10.69 2.69
CA LEU A 147 -9.05 -11.75 1.88
C LEU A 147 -8.03 -12.84 1.52
N ALA A 148 -6.82 -12.47 1.11
CA ALA A 148 -5.74 -13.41 0.80
C ALA A 148 -5.38 -14.26 2.03
N LEU A 149 -5.30 -13.65 3.22
CA LEU A 149 -5.04 -14.35 4.47
C LEU A 149 -6.18 -15.30 4.84
N LEU A 150 -7.44 -14.86 4.69
CA LEU A 150 -8.61 -15.72 4.95
C LEU A 150 -8.60 -16.96 4.06
N VAL A 151 -8.22 -16.81 2.79
CA VAL A 151 -8.07 -17.94 1.85
C VAL A 151 -6.88 -18.83 2.23
N HIS A 152 -5.73 -18.23 2.52
CA HIS A 152 -4.50 -18.95 2.87
C HIS A 152 -4.65 -19.81 4.14
N PHE A 153 -5.27 -19.26 5.19
CA PHE A 153 -5.54 -19.97 6.43
C PHE A 153 -6.82 -20.80 6.40
N HIS A 154 -7.48 -20.90 5.24
CA HIS A 154 -8.70 -21.69 5.07
C HIS A 154 -9.79 -21.30 6.08
N VAL A 155 -9.89 -20.02 6.46
CA VAL A 155 -10.70 -19.58 7.61
C VAL A 155 -12.18 -19.89 7.40
N ALA A 156 -12.70 -19.70 6.19
CA ALA A 156 -14.11 -20.00 5.90
C ALA A 156 -14.41 -21.49 6.05
N SER A 157 -13.59 -22.36 5.46
CA SER A 157 -13.75 -23.81 5.59
C SER A 157 -13.49 -24.28 7.01
N THR A 158 -12.50 -23.72 7.70
CA THR A 158 -12.19 -24.07 9.09
C THR A 158 -13.31 -23.61 10.01
N ALA A 159 -13.87 -22.40 9.85
CA ALA A 159 -15.01 -21.93 10.62
C ALA A 159 -16.23 -22.82 10.38
N ALA A 160 -16.57 -23.11 9.12
CA ALA A 160 -17.67 -24.00 8.77
C ALA A 160 -17.47 -25.42 9.38
N LEU A 161 -16.28 -25.99 9.23
CA LEU A 161 -15.92 -27.30 9.79
C LEU A 161 -15.83 -27.29 11.32
N THR A 162 -15.45 -26.17 11.94
CA THR A 162 -15.35 -26.06 13.41
C THR A 162 -16.74 -25.88 14.01
N THR A 163 -17.61 -25.08 13.41
CA THR A 163 -19.01 -24.95 13.83
C THR A 163 -19.73 -26.29 13.69
N TYR A 164 -19.67 -26.92 12.51
CA TYR A 164 -20.22 -28.27 12.29
C TYR A 164 -19.56 -29.31 13.21
N GLY A 165 -18.23 -29.28 13.31
CA GLY A 165 -17.44 -30.21 14.09
C GLY A 165 -17.74 -30.13 15.58
N LEU A 166 -17.85 -28.92 16.14
CA LEU A 166 -18.20 -28.68 17.55
C LEU A 166 -19.59 -29.24 17.86
N PHE A 167 -20.61 -28.92 17.06
CA PHE A 167 -21.95 -29.44 17.28
C PHE A 167 -22.01 -30.97 17.11
N SER A 168 -21.26 -31.53 16.15
CA SER A 168 -21.16 -32.98 15.98
C SER A 168 -20.42 -33.66 17.14
N LEU A 169 -19.37 -33.02 17.69
CA LEU A 169 -18.59 -33.54 18.82
C LEU A 169 -19.42 -33.53 20.10
N LEU A 170 -20.08 -32.42 20.38
CA LEU A 170 -20.98 -32.28 21.53
C LEU A 170 -22.12 -33.31 21.44
N SER A 171 -22.71 -33.49 20.25
CA SER A 171 -23.78 -34.46 20.02
C SER A 171 -23.36 -35.92 20.26
N ARG A 172 -22.05 -36.23 20.16
CA ARG A 172 -21.51 -37.57 20.43
C ARG A 172 -21.23 -37.83 21.90
N MET A 173 -21.23 -36.81 22.76
CA MET A 173 -20.89 -36.97 24.19
C MET A 173 -21.95 -37.76 24.96
N SER A 174 -23.23 -37.48 24.71
CA SER A 174 -24.37 -38.29 25.16
C SER A 174 -25.63 -37.92 24.38
N PRO A 175 -26.64 -38.80 24.31
CA PRO A 175 -27.91 -38.48 23.66
C PRO A 175 -28.58 -37.23 24.27
N LEU A 176 -28.46 -37.03 25.59
CA LEU A 176 -29.01 -35.87 26.29
C LEU A 176 -28.31 -34.55 25.88
N VAL A 177 -26.99 -34.58 25.65
CA VAL A 177 -26.25 -33.41 25.15
C VAL A 177 -26.66 -33.08 23.71
N SER A 178 -26.92 -34.10 22.87
CA SER A 178 -27.44 -33.88 21.53
C SER A 178 -28.81 -33.18 21.53
N VAL A 179 -29.72 -33.55 22.45
CA VAL A 179 -31.01 -32.84 22.60
C VAL A 179 -30.77 -31.36 22.91
N LEU A 180 -29.88 -31.03 23.86
CA LEU A 180 -29.55 -29.64 24.18
C LEU A 180 -28.96 -28.89 22.98
N VAL A 181 -28.07 -29.52 22.22
CA VAL A 181 -27.47 -28.92 21.02
C VAL A 181 -28.55 -28.58 19.99
N ILE A 182 -29.48 -29.50 19.72
CA ILE A 182 -30.60 -29.27 18.80
C ILE A 182 -31.49 -28.12 19.32
N GLU A 183 -31.82 -28.10 20.61
CA GLU A 183 -32.60 -27.02 21.22
C GLU A 183 -31.93 -25.65 21.02
N LEU A 184 -30.62 -25.58 21.22
CA LEU A 184 -29.84 -24.35 21.03
C LEU A 184 -29.74 -23.94 19.55
N GLU A 185 -29.52 -24.88 18.63
CA GLU A 185 -29.48 -24.62 17.18
C GLU A 185 -30.83 -24.11 16.68
N VAL A 186 -31.93 -24.77 17.04
CA VAL A 186 -33.29 -24.35 16.66
C VAL A 186 -33.62 -22.98 17.24
N LEU A 187 -33.32 -22.75 18.53
CA LEU A 187 -33.54 -21.46 19.17
C LEU A 187 -32.74 -20.35 18.48
N PHE A 188 -31.46 -20.60 18.14
CA PHE A 188 -30.64 -19.66 17.41
C PHE A 188 -31.22 -19.33 16.04
N ILE A 189 -31.63 -20.34 15.27
CA ILE A 189 -32.23 -20.15 13.95
C ILE A 189 -33.50 -19.30 14.05
N VAL A 190 -34.43 -19.65 14.96
CA VAL A 190 -35.70 -18.93 15.14
C VAL A 190 -35.46 -17.46 15.52
N LEU A 191 -34.48 -17.18 16.38
CA LEU A 191 -34.16 -15.82 16.82
C LEU A 191 -33.42 -14.98 15.76
N THR A 192 -32.70 -15.62 14.83
CA THR A 192 -31.81 -14.90 13.90
C THR A 192 -32.28 -14.87 12.46
N ILE A 193 -33.22 -15.73 12.07
CA ILE A 193 -33.70 -15.84 10.68
C ILE A 193 -34.36 -14.55 10.19
N GLU A 194 -35.23 -13.90 10.98
CA GLU A 194 -35.87 -12.63 10.61
C GLU A 194 -34.84 -11.49 10.50
N PRO A 195 -33.99 -11.22 11.52
CA PRO A 195 -32.92 -10.23 11.41
C PRO A 195 -31.92 -10.51 10.28
N ALA A 196 -31.74 -11.78 9.88
CA ALA A 196 -30.89 -12.15 8.76
C ALA A 196 -31.58 -11.86 7.42
N ILE A 197 -32.88 -12.18 7.28
CA ILE A 197 -33.65 -11.88 6.06
C ILE A 197 -33.72 -10.36 5.87
N GLU A 198 -34.02 -9.57 6.90
CA GLU A 198 -34.03 -8.11 6.78
C GLU A 198 -32.69 -7.55 6.28
N ARG A 199 -31.57 -8.09 6.77
CA ARG A 199 -30.24 -7.70 6.29
C ARG A 199 -30.01 -8.12 4.84
N LEU A 200 -30.46 -9.30 4.46
CA LEU A 200 -30.38 -9.79 3.09
C LEU A 200 -31.21 -8.93 2.13
N GLU A 201 -32.40 -8.50 2.53
CA GLU A 201 -33.23 -7.60 1.73
C GLU A 201 -32.63 -6.20 1.55
N ARG A 202 -31.93 -5.69 2.56
CA ARG A 202 -31.14 -4.45 2.42
C ARG A 202 -30.01 -4.60 1.40
N LEU A 203 -29.50 -5.81 1.19
CA LEU A 203 -28.46 -6.12 0.21
C LEU A 203 -29.04 -6.31 -1.21
N THR A 204 -30.22 -6.93 -1.32
CA THR A 204 -30.91 -7.19 -2.61
C THR A 204 -32.36 -6.67 -2.57
N PRO A 205 -32.58 -5.36 -2.83
CA PRO A 205 -33.90 -4.73 -2.67
C PRO A 205 -34.97 -5.26 -3.63
N GLU A 206 -34.56 -5.86 -4.75
CA GLU A 206 -35.45 -6.37 -5.79
C GLU A 206 -36.18 -7.65 -5.39
N THR A 207 -35.69 -8.36 -4.37
CA THR A 207 -36.27 -9.61 -3.87
C THR A 207 -36.83 -9.40 -2.47
N ARG A 208 -38.01 -8.78 -2.37
CA ARG A 208 -38.76 -8.68 -1.10
C ARG A 208 -39.35 -10.05 -0.74
N VAL A 209 -38.63 -10.79 0.09
CA VAL A 209 -38.96 -12.15 0.55
C VAL A 209 -39.76 -12.09 1.85
N LEU A 210 -39.52 -11.09 2.70
CA LEU A 210 -40.16 -10.87 3.99
C LEU A 210 -41.66 -10.66 3.84
N ASP A 211 -42.12 -9.96 2.80
CA ASP A 211 -43.54 -9.79 2.45
C ASP A 211 -44.26 -11.12 2.18
N ARG A 212 -43.53 -12.16 1.72
CA ARG A 212 -44.09 -13.51 1.51
C ARG A 212 -44.06 -14.36 2.78
N ILE A 213 -43.09 -14.15 3.67
CA ILE A 213 -42.92 -14.93 4.91
C ILE A 213 -43.82 -14.40 6.03
N THR A 214 -44.02 -13.08 6.13
CA THR A 214 -44.98 -12.47 7.07
C THR A 214 -46.41 -12.89 6.76
N ALA A 215 -46.75 -13.18 5.50
CA ALA A 215 -48.03 -13.78 5.13
C ALA A 215 -48.24 -15.22 5.67
N LEU A 216 -47.18 -15.86 6.17
CA LEU A 216 -47.23 -17.21 6.76
C LEU A 216 -47.37 -17.22 8.29
N ASP A 217 -47.34 -16.08 9.00
CA ASP A 217 -47.58 -15.95 10.47
C ASP A 217 -46.74 -16.88 11.39
N VAL A 218 -45.70 -17.52 10.85
CA VAL A 218 -45.02 -18.68 11.48
C VAL A 218 -43.67 -18.31 12.12
N VAL A 219 -43.09 -17.15 11.81
CA VAL A 219 -41.74 -16.79 12.30
C VAL A 219 -41.59 -15.29 12.53
N ALA A 220 -41.81 -14.83 13.76
CA ALA A 220 -41.31 -13.55 14.25
C ALA A 220 -41.37 -13.53 15.78
N VAL A 221 -40.23 -13.74 16.45
CA VAL A 221 -40.18 -13.72 17.91
C VAL A 221 -38.91 -13.00 18.34
N ASP A 222 -39.06 -11.73 18.73
CA ASP A 222 -38.08 -10.99 19.51
C ASP A 222 -37.66 -11.81 20.75
N ILE A 223 -36.45 -11.65 21.30
CA ILE A 223 -35.97 -12.45 22.45
C ILE A 223 -36.97 -12.41 23.62
N ALA A 224 -37.65 -11.26 23.79
CA ALA A 224 -38.65 -11.03 24.82
C ALA A 224 -39.99 -11.78 24.57
N ALA A 225 -40.28 -12.14 23.32
CA ALA A 225 -41.50 -12.83 22.91
C ALA A 225 -41.36 -14.36 22.97
N VAL A 226 -40.14 -14.90 23.15
CA VAL A 226 -39.95 -16.35 23.34
C VAL A 226 -40.65 -16.78 24.63
N PRO A 227 -41.58 -17.75 24.58
CA PRO A 227 -42.29 -18.20 25.76
C PRO A 227 -41.30 -18.61 26.87
N ARG A 228 -41.52 -18.14 28.10
CA ARG A 228 -40.66 -18.46 29.25
C ARG A 228 -40.44 -19.97 29.43
N GLY A 229 -41.42 -20.79 29.02
CA GLY A 229 -41.32 -22.24 29.02
C GLY A 229 -40.16 -22.78 28.17
N VAL A 230 -39.84 -22.16 27.02
CA VAL A 230 -38.71 -22.56 26.16
C VAL A 230 -37.38 -22.25 26.85
N TRP A 231 -37.26 -21.08 27.50
CA TRP A 231 -36.07 -20.74 28.29
C TRP A 231 -35.89 -21.68 29.49
N ILE A 232 -36.98 -22.03 30.17
CA ILE A 232 -36.96 -23.01 31.27
C ILE A 232 -36.57 -24.39 30.75
N LEU A 233 -37.05 -24.80 29.57
CA LEU A 233 -36.68 -26.06 28.93
C LEU A 233 -35.18 -26.08 28.65
N VAL A 234 -34.65 -25.10 27.91
CA VAL A 234 -33.22 -25.02 27.56
C VAL A 234 -32.34 -24.96 28.81
N ALA A 235 -32.71 -24.14 29.81
CA ALA A 235 -31.97 -24.05 31.07
C ALA A 235 -32.05 -25.35 31.88
N GLY A 236 -33.20 -26.02 31.88
CA GLY A 236 -33.42 -27.31 32.53
C GLY A 236 -32.61 -28.42 31.87
N THR A 237 -32.67 -28.55 30.55
CA THR A 237 -31.86 -29.49 29.76
C THR A 237 -30.36 -29.17 29.94
N GLY A 238 -29.98 -27.90 29.98
CA GLY A 238 -28.62 -27.43 30.29
C GLY A 238 -28.14 -27.85 31.69
N TYR A 239 -28.99 -27.70 32.70
CA TYR A 239 -28.69 -28.15 34.06
C TYR A 239 -28.56 -29.67 34.13
N LEU A 240 -29.48 -30.41 33.51
CA LEU A 240 -29.46 -31.88 33.49
C LEU A 240 -28.23 -32.41 32.77
N THR A 241 -27.90 -31.88 31.59
CA THR A 241 -26.69 -32.27 30.84
C THR A 241 -25.40 -31.99 31.60
N ALA A 242 -25.34 -30.97 32.46
CA ALA A 242 -24.18 -30.70 33.30
C ALA A 242 -23.94 -31.79 34.37
N THR A 243 -24.99 -32.53 34.77
CA THR A 243 -24.91 -33.57 35.79
C THR A 243 -24.70 -34.97 35.20
N SER A 244 -23.78 -35.75 35.78
CA SER A 244 -23.47 -37.11 35.30
C SER A 244 -24.63 -38.09 35.50
N TRP A 245 -25.36 -38.00 36.61
CA TRP A 245 -26.47 -38.90 36.91
C TRP A 245 -27.62 -38.76 35.91
N ALA A 246 -27.97 -37.53 35.49
CA ALA A 246 -29.06 -37.32 34.53
C ALA A 246 -28.72 -37.85 33.14
N ARG A 247 -27.45 -37.76 32.71
CA ARG A 247 -26.98 -38.38 31.45
C ARG A 247 -27.17 -39.90 31.48
N VAL A 248 -26.78 -40.55 32.58
CA VAL A 248 -26.95 -42.01 32.77
C VAL A 248 -28.42 -42.41 32.82
N MET A 249 -29.26 -41.66 33.54
CA MET A 249 -30.69 -41.93 33.62
C MET A 249 -31.40 -41.80 32.26
N PHE A 250 -30.97 -40.83 31.43
CA PHE A 250 -31.51 -40.66 30.09
C PHE A 250 -31.11 -41.80 29.15
N GLU A 251 -29.88 -42.30 29.26
CA GLU A 251 -29.43 -43.49 28.54
C GLU A 251 -30.24 -44.73 28.96
N GLN A 252 -30.43 -44.96 30.26
CA GLN A 252 -31.28 -46.05 30.77
C GLN A 252 -32.74 -45.94 30.31
N PHE A 253 -33.26 -44.72 30.22
CA PHE A 253 -34.59 -44.47 29.66
C PHE A 253 -34.67 -44.87 28.19
N LEU A 254 -33.69 -44.48 27.37
CA LEU A 254 -33.62 -44.90 25.97
C LEU A 254 -33.50 -46.43 25.87
N ASP A 255 -32.68 -47.06 26.71
CA ASP A 255 -32.54 -48.53 26.73
C ASP A 255 -33.87 -49.24 27.06
N SER A 256 -34.70 -48.65 27.93
CA SER A 256 -36.03 -49.18 28.27
C SER A 256 -37.00 -49.19 27.09
N LEU A 257 -36.74 -48.39 26.05
CA LEU A 257 -37.53 -48.31 24.82
C LEU A 257 -37.06 -49.30 23.74
N SER A 258 -36.06 -50.14 24.02
CA SER A 258 -35.55 -51.17 23.10
C SER A 258 -35.20 -50.60 21.71
N MET A 259 -35.70 -51.18 20.62
CA MET A 259 -35.41 -50.74 19.24
C MET A 259 -35.72 -49.28 18.98
N LEU A 260 -36.78 -48.73 19.60
CA LEU A 260 -37.13 -47.32 19.46
C LEU A 260 -36.06 -46.42 20.09
N GLY A 261 -35.58 -46.79 21.27
CA GLY A 261 -34.52 -46.06 21.97
C GLY A 261 -33.20 -46.07 21.20
N THR A 262 -32.81 -47.22 20.63
CA THR A 262 -31.63 -47.32 19.76
C THR A 262 -31.76 -46.44 18.51
N ALA A 263 -32.93 -46.43 17.88
CA ALA A 263 -33.18 -45.58 16.70
C ALA A 263 -33.10 -44.08 17.05
N VAL A 264 -33.67 -43.67 18.19
CA VAL A 264 -33.61 -42.28 18.68
C VAL A 264 -32.17 -41.89 19.04
N ALA A 265 -31.44 -42.73 19.76
CA ALA A 265 -30.04 -42.49 20.10
C ALA A 265 -29.18 -42.36 18.83
N PHE A 266 -29.37 -43.25 17.85
CA PHE A 266 -28.69 -43.17 16.56
C PHE A 266 -29.03 -41.88 15.82
N LEU A 267 -30.30 -41.48 15.76
CA LEU A 267 -30.74 -40.27 15.07
C LEU A 267 -30.11 -39.01 15.69
N LEU A 268 -30.08 -38.92 17.03
CA LEU A 268 -29.47 -37.82 17.77
C LEU A 268 -27.94 -37.76 17.56
N GLN A 269 -27.26 -38.90 17.60
CA GLN A 269 -25.78 -38.95 17.58
C GLN A 269 -25.18 -39.03 16.17
N SER A 270 -25.94 -39.43 15.15
CA SER A 270 -25.48 -39.58 13.77
C SER A 270 -25.12 -38.25 13.10
N GLY A 271 -25.59 -37.12 13.65
CA GLY A 271 -25.47 -35.81 13.04
C GLY A 271 -26.48 -35.55 11.92
N PHE A 272 -27.44 -36.46 11.69
CA PHE A 272 -28.46 -36.30 10.65
C PHE A 272 -29.39 -35.10 10.92
N ILE A 273 -29.65 -34.79 12.19
CA ILE A 273 -30.44 -33.62 12.60
C ILE A 273 -29.54 -32.38 12.78
N THR A 274 -28.47 -32.49 13.55
CA THR A 274 -27.60 -31.34 13.88
C THR A 274 -26.77 -30.85 12.70
N GLY A 275 -26.47 -31.71 11.71
CA GLY A 275 -25.72 -31.31 10.53
C GLY A 275 -26.42 -30.25 9.67
N PRO A 276 -27.65 -30.51 9.18
CA PRO A 276 -28.44 -29.53 8.46
C PRO A 276 -28.73 -28.26 9.28
N LEU A 277 -29.04 -28.39 10.58
CA LEU A 277 -29.29 -27.24 11.45
C LEU A 277 -28.02 -26.38 11.62
N GLY A 278 -26.89 -26.99 11.95
CA GLY A 278 -25.60 -26.30 12.04
C GLY A 278 -25.17 -25.63 10.74
N PHE A 279 -25.51 -26.21 9.57
CA PHE A 279 -25.31 -25.57 8.28
C PHE A 279 -26.16 -24.31 8.11
N VAL A 280 -27.44 -24.35 8.49
CA VAL A 280 -28.32 -23.16 8.49
C VAL A 280 -27.79 -22.09 9.44
N VAL A 281 -27.35 -22.47 10.65
CA VAL A 281 -26.69 -21.55 11.60
C VAL A 281 -25.47 -20.87 10.97
N ALA A 282 -24.60 -21.63 10.30
CA ALA A 282 -23.42 -21.09 9.63
C ALA A 282 -23.79 -20.11 8.51
N LEU A 283 -24.84 -20.40 7.73
CA LEU A 283 -25.34 -19.50 6.68
C LEU A 283 -25.92 -18.21 7.27
N LEU A 284 -26.69 -18.30 8.35
CA LEU A 284 -27.21 -17.13 9.05
C LEU A 284 -26.05 -16.26 9.55
N LEU A 285 -25.07 -16.84 10.25
CA LEU A 285 -23.87 -16.12 10.69
C LEU A 285 -23.11 -15.44 9.54
N ALA A 286 -23.03 -16.08 8.37
CA ALA A 286 -22.43 -15.48 7.18
C ALA A 286 -23.19 -14.23 6.71
N VAL A 287 -24.53 -14.21 6.78
CA VAL A 287 -25.32 -13.01 6.43
C VAL A 287 -24.99 -11.84 7.36
N PHE A 288 -24.87 -12.09 8.68
CA PHE A 288 -24.44 -11.04 9.62
C PHE A 288 -23.03 -10.56 9.32
N ALA A 289 -22.10 -11.46 8.99
CA ALA A 289 -20.74 -11.10 8.62
C ALA A 289 -20.69 -10.22 7.36
N VAL A 290 -21.53 -10.53 6.35
CA VAL A 290 -21.64 -9.75 5.11
C VAL A 290 -22.23 -8.37 5.38
N ASP A 291 -23.28 -8.24 6.21
CA ASP A 291 -23.85 -6.95 6.57
C ASP A 291 -22.84 -6.09 7.38
N MET A 292 -22.08 -6.70 8.30
CA MET A 292 -21.00 -6.00 8.99
C MET A 292 -19.92 -5.52 8.02
N ALA A 293 -19.52 -6.34 7.05
CA ALA A 293 -18.60 -5.93 6.00
C ALA A 293 -19.16 -4.77 5.17
N ARG A 294 -20.45 -4.80 4.82
CA ARG A 294 -21.14 -3.69 4.16
C ARG A 294 -21.08 -2.41 4.99
N LEU A 295 -21.36 -2.48 6.29
CA LEU A 295 -21.32 -1.29 7.16
C LEU A 295 -19.91 -0.69 7.23
N VAL A 296 -18.88 -1.52 7.31
CA VAL A 296 -17.47 -1.08 7.26
C VAL A 296 -17.15 -0.41 5.92
N VAL A 297 -17.59 -0.99 4.79
CA VAL A 297 -17.39 -0.41 3.46
C VAL A 297 -18.13 0.92 3.31
N MET A 298 -19.39 0.99 3.74
CA MET A 298 -20.18 2.22 3.68
C MET A 298 -19.59 3.32 4.57
N PHE A 299 -19.07 2.96 5.75
CA PHE A 299 -18.38 3.89 6.63
C PHE A 299 -17.10 4.43 5.97
N TRP A 300 -16.32 3.57 5.33
CA TRP A 300 -15.10 3.96 4.63
C TRP A 300 -15.37 4.83 3.38
N LEU A 301 -16.43 4.54 2.62
CA LEU A 301 -16.79 5.31 1.42
C LEU A 301 -17.14 6.78 1.73
N GLY A 302 -17.62 7.08 2.94
CA GLY A 302 -17.88 8.43 3.40
C GLY A 302 -19.07 9.10 2.70
N SER A 303 -19.07 10.44 2.65
CA SER A 303 -20.12 11.25 2.02
C SER A 303 -20.10 11.17 0.48
N ASP A 304 -18.91 11.02 -0.10
CA ASP A 304 -18.69 11.11 -1.55
C ASP A 304 -18.10 9.80 -2.10
N PRO A 305 -18.93 8.74 -2.24
CA PRO A 305 -18.45 7.41 -2.58
C PRO A 305 -17.73 7.36 -3.93
N SER A 306 -18.13 8.21 -4.89
CA SER A 306 -17.51 8.25 -6.23
C SER A 306 -16.07 8.74 -6.19
N GLU A 307 -15.77 9.74 -5.35
CA GLU A 307 -14.42 10.26 -5.18
C GLU A 307 -13.56 9.24 -4.44
N THR A 308 -14.05 8.68 -3.33
CA THR A 308 -13.34 7.65 -2.57
C THR A 308 -13.01 6.43 -3.43
N LEU A 309 -13.94 5.97 -4.26
CA LEU A 309 -13.71 4.86 -5.19
C LEU A 309 -12.70 5.21 -6.28
N SER A 310 -12.72 6.45 -6.79
CA SER A 310 -11.71 6.89 -7.77
C SER A 310 -10.30 6.91 -7.16
N LEU A 311 -10.16 7.40 -5.92
CA LEU A 311 -8.90 7.45 -5.20
C LEU A 311 -8.40 6.05 -4.80
N ALA A 312 -9.31 5.10 -4.59
CA ALA A 312 -8.99 3.71 -4.25
C ALA A 312 -8.83 2.79 -5.48
N ALA A 313 -9.10 3.28 -6.69
CA ALA A 313 -9.14 2.46 -7.91
C ALA A 313 -7.85 1.64 -8.12
N GLY A 314 -6.69 2.24 -7.88
CA GLY A 314 -5.41 1.54 -7.96
C GLY A 314 -5.28 0.40 -6.96
N GLY A 315 -5.74 0.62 -5.72
CA GLY A 315 -5.79 -0.43 -4.71
C GLY A 315 -6.70 -1.60 -5.09
N PHE A 316 -7.83 -1.34 -5.76
CA PHE A 316 -8.70 -2.39 -6.30
C PHE A 316 -8.07 -3.17 -7.46
N VAL A 317 -7.44 -2.47 -8.41
CA VAL A 317 -6.81 -3.10 -9.58
C VAL A 317 -5.62 -3.95 -9.15
N VAL A 318 -4.66 -3.37 -8.43
CA VAL A 318 -3.45 -4.09 -7.96
C VAL A 318 -3.82 -5.14 -6.91
N GLY A 319 -4.76 -4.82 -6.02
CA GLY A 319 -5.36 -5.74 -5.06
C GLY A 319 -5.89 -7.02 -5.72
N SER A 320 -6.72 -6.84 -6.75
CA SER A 320 -7.31 -7.95 -7.51
C SER A 320 -6.26 -8.76 -8.25
N VAL A 321 -5.31 -8.11 -8.94
CA VAL A 321 -4.25 -8.79 -9.69
C VAL A 321 -3.34 -9.61 -8.76
N ALA A 322 -2.92 -9.04 -7.63
CA ALA A 322 -2.07 -9.75 -6.68
C ALA A 322 -2.83 -10.87 -5.94
N PHE A 323 -4.10 -10.65 -5.60
CA PHE A 323 -4.97 -11.67 -5.02
C PHE A 323 -5.14 -12.85 -5.97
N VAL A 324 -5.59 -12.60 -7.20
CA VAL A 324 -5.80 -13.65 -8.23
C VAL A 324 -4.48 -14.32 -8.59
N GLY A 325 -3.40 -13.54 -8.77
CA GLY A 325 -2.07 -14.07 -9.06
C GLY A 325 -1.54 -14.97 -7.93
N GLY A 326 -1.84 -14.64 -6.68
CA GLY A 326 -1.51 -15.46 -5.51
C GLY A 326 -2.27 -16.79 -5.44
N LEU A 327 -3.42 -16.91 -6.11
CA LEU A 327 -4.17 -18.17 -6.23
C LEU A 327 -3.61 -19.10 -7.32
N ILE A 328 -2.73 -18.61 -8.21
CA ILE A 328 -2.19 -19.36 -9.34
C ILE A 328 -0.77 -19.84 -9.01
N PRO A 329 -0.54 -21.15 -8.77
CA PRO A 329 0.77 -21.67 -8.31
C PRO A 329 1.95 -21.35 -9.25
N SER A 330 1.70 -21.29 -10.55
CA SER A 330 2.73 -20.95 -11.55
C SER A 330 3.21 -19.51 -11.40
N LEU A 331 2.29 -18.56 -11.15
CA LEU A 331 2.65 -17.15 -10.95
C LEU A 331 3.32 -16.92 -9.60
N SER A 332 2.88 -17.63 -8.54
CA SER A 332 3.53 -17.53 -7.25
C SER A 332 4.99 -17.99 -7.30
N SER A 333 5.29 -19.02 -8.11
CA SER A 333 6.67 -19.50 -8.29
C SER A 333 7.59 -18.44 -8.90
N ILE A 334 7.12 -17.74 -9.94
CA ILE A 334 7.87 -16.66 -10.62
C ILE A 334 8.15 -15.53 -9.64
N VAL A 335 7.15 -15.13 -8.85
CA VAL A 335 7.32 -14.11 -7.82
C VAL A 335 8.39 -14.53 -6.80
N THR A 336 8.28 -15.75 -6.26
CA THR A 336 9.27 -16.23 -5.28
C THR A 336 10.68 -16.32 -5.85
N THR A 337 10.84 -16.58 -7.15
CA THR A 337 12.16 -16.57 -7.81
C THR A 337 12.71 -15.16 -8.00
N THR A 338 11.87 -14.19 -8.36
CA THR A 338 12.30 -12.78 -8.55
C THR A 338 12.71 -12.13 -7.24
N PHE A 339 12.09 -12.51 -6.12
CA PHE A 339 12.40 -12.00 -4.78
C PHE A 339 13.24 -12.99 -3.95
N SER A 340 13.92 -13.94 -4.60
CA SER A 340 14.50 -15.13 -3.96
C SER A 340 15.69 -14.87 -3.04
N GLU A 341 16.33 -13.72 -3.09
CA GLU A 341 17.54 -13.48 -2.29
C GLU A 341 17.26 -12.98 -0.86
N GLY A 342 16.00 -12.65 -0.53
CA GLY A 342 15.61 -12.22 0.82
C GLY A 342 15.04 -13.35 1.68
N PRO A 343 15.69 -13.76 2.79
CA PRO A 343 15.14 -14.81 3.67
C PRO A 343 13.78 -14.41 4.24
N LEU A 344 13.54 -13.11 4.47
CA LEU A 344 12.30 -12.61 5.06
C LEU A 344 11.10 -12.76 4.13
N LEU A 345 11.19 -12.38 2.84
CA LEU A 345 10.06 -12.45 1.91
C LEU A 345 9.63 -13.89 1.64
N GLN A 346 10.58 -14.82 1.55
CA GLN A 346 10.25 -16.25 1.41
C GLN A 346 9.56 -16.79 2.66
N ILE A 347 10.03 -16.43 3.86
CA ILE A 347 9.38 -16.82 5.13
C ILE A 347 7.97 -16.25 5.18
N MET A 348 7.79 -14.95 4.88
CA MET A 348 6.47 -14.31 4.87
C MET A 348 5.53 -14.97 3.86
N ALA A 349 5.99 -15.24 2.63
CA ALA A 349 5.19 -15.92 1.60
C ALA A 349 4.77 -17.34 2.01
N ARG A 350 5.63 -18.04 2.76
CA ARG A 350 5.31 -19.38 3.29
C ARG A 350 4.33 -19.34 4.45
N VAL A 351 4.42 -18.33 5.32
CA VAL A 351 3.61 -18.19 6.55
C VAL A 351 2.24 -17.56 6.27
N TYR A 352 2.19 -16.58 5.37
CA TYR A 352 1.01 -15.75 5.11
C TYR A 352 0.44 -15.92 3.70
N GLY A 353 1.14 -16.66 2.82
CA GLY A 353 0.79 -16.80 1.41
C GLY A 353 1.41 -15.71 0.53
N THR A 354 1.64 -16.05 -0.73
CA THR A 354 2.28 -15.17 -1.72
C THR A 354 1.46 -13.91 -2.00
N GLY A 355 0.13 -14.04 -2.13
CA GLY A 355 -0.76 -12.91 -2.41
C GLY A 355 -0.74 -11.84 -1.31
N ALA A 356 -0.86 -12.25 -0.04
CA ALA A 356 -0.80 -11.34 1.10
C ALA A 356 0.59 -10.69 1.23
N THR A 357 1.66 -11.45 0.96
CA THR A 357 3.05 -10.94 1.02
C THR A 357 3.30 -9.88 -0.05
N LEU A 358 2.85 -10.09 -1.29
CA LEU A 358 2.96 -9.10 -2.36
C LEU A 358 2.22 -7.80 -2.03
N LEU A 359 0.99 -7.92 -1.53
CA LEU A 359 0.18 -6.78 -1.13
C LEU A 359 0.84 -6.00 0.03
N ALA A 360 1.48 -6.70 0.97
CA ALA A 360 2.24 -6.07 2.04
C ALA A 360 3.48 -5.32 1.53
N VAL A 361 4.18 -5.84 0.51
CA VAL A 361 5.31 -5.14 -0.13
C VAL A 361 4.82 -3.85 -0.81
N VAL A 362 3.73 -3.92 -1.58
CA VAL A 362 3.15 -2.73 -2.24
C VAL A 362 2.71 -1.71 -1.19
N ALA A 363 2.03 -2.13 -0.12
CA ALA A 363 1.64 -1.25 0.98
C ALA A 363 2.84 -0.62 1.68
N GLY A 364 3.92 -1.38 1.89
CA GLY A 364 5.17 -0.87 2.46
C GLY A 364 5.81 0.20 1.57
N LEU A 365 5.83 0.02 0.25
CA LEU A 365 6.36 1.02 -0.67
C LEU A 365 5.47 2.27 -0.74
N LEU A 366 4.15 2.11 -0.71
CA LEU A 366 3.22 3.23 -0.60
C LEU A 366 3.48 4.03 0.68
N PHE A 367 3.75 3.35 1.80
CA PHE A 367 4.15 4.01 3.04
C PHE A 367 5.47 4.77 2.87
N VAL A 368 6.45 4.23 2.14
CA VAL A 368 7.69 4.95 1.83
C VAL A 368 7.42 6.18 0.94
N VAL A 369 6.52 6.09 -0.05
CA VAL A 369 6.13 7.25 -0.86
C VAL A 369 5.48 8.33 0.01
N LEU A 370 4.61 7.95 0.95
CA LEU A 370 4.05 8.89 1.94
C LEU A 370 5.14 9.50 2.82
N LEU A 371 6.11 8.70 3.27
CA LEU A 371 7.24 9.19 4.06
C LEU A 371 8.08 10.20 3.26
N ILE A 372 8.34 9.95 1.98
CA ILE A 372 9.01 10.88 1.06
C ILE A 372 8.26 12.20 1.01
N LEU A 373 6.95 12.17 0.77
CA LEU A 373 6.13 13.39 0.74
C LEU A 373 6.16 14.12 2.08
N ALA A 374 6.06 13.40 3.19
CA ALA A 374 6.12 13.98 4.53
C ALA A 374 7.48 14.62 4.84
N VAL A 375 8.59 13.99 4.42
CA VAL A 375 9.93 14.56 4.57
C VAL A 375 10.08 15.82 3.70
N ILE A 376 9.56 15.82 2.47
CA ILE A 376 9.61 17.00 1.61
C ILE A 376 8.83 18.16 2.26
N VAL A 377 7.60 17.92 2.73
CA VAL A 377 6.82 18.92 3.45
C VAL A 377 7.59 19.43 4.66
N TYR A 378 8.17 18.54 5.47
CA TYR A 378 8.96 18.92 6.63
C TYR A 378 10.16 19.82 6.27
N LEU A 379 10.89 19.48 5.20
CA LEU A 379 12.04 20.26 4.73
C LEU A 379 11.63 21.66 4.26
N VAL A 380 10.50 21.75 3.56
CA VAL A 380 9.93 23.02 3.08
C VAL A 380 9.42 23.87 4.24
N GLU A 381 8.65 23.31 5.17
CA GLU A 381 8.10 24.02 6.33
C GLU A 381 9.18 24.59 7.26
N HIS A 382 10.34 23.93 7.34
CA HIS A 382 11.47 24.37 8.17
C HIS A 382 12.51 25.19 7.40
N GLU A 383 12.17 25.65 6.19
CA GLU A 383 13.00 26.53 5.36
C GLU A 383 14.40 25.94 5.03
N PHE A 384 14.56 24.61 5.10
CA PHE A 384 15.81 23.95 4.68
C PHE A 384 15.98 23.97 3.15
N VAL A 385 14.85 24.06 2.43
CA VAL A 385 14.77 23.98 0.97
C VAL A 385 13.68 24.94 0.48
N PRO A 386 13.86 25.61 -0.67
CA PRO A 386 12.81 26.41 -1.29
C PRO A 386 11.52 25.59 -1.53
N PRO A 387 10.31 26.15 -1.31
CA PRO A 387 9.05 25.40 -1.35
C PRO A 387 8.79 24.60 -2.62
N ALA A 388 9.28 25.07 -3.77
CA ALA A 388 9.04 24.44 -5.06
C ALA A 388 10.19 23.51 -5.54
N ALA A 389 11.28 23.38 -4.77
CA ALA A 389 12.44 22.55 -5.09
C ALA A 389 12.59 21.30 -4.19
N GLY A 390 11.58 21.00 -3.37
CA GLY A 390 11.62 19.96 -2.34
C GLY A 390 11.97 18.55 -2.85
N GLY A 391 11.35 18.14 -3.95
CA GLY A 391 11.61 16.86 -4.60
C GLY A 391 12.96 16.79 -5.29
N PHE A 392 13.44 17.87 -5.92
CA PHE A 392 14.80 17.97 -6.45
C PHE A 392 15.86 17.90 -5.34
N ALA A 393 15.62 18.52 -4.19
CA ALA A 393 16.51 18.47 -3.01
C ALA A 393 16.62 17.06 -2.43
N LEU A 394 15.47 16.47 -2.10
CA LEU A 394 15.44 15.14 -1.54
C LEU A 394 16.01 14.12 -2.53
N GLY A 395 15.61 14.26 -3.81
CA GLY A 395 16.06 13.42 -4.90
C GLY A 395 17.58 13.47 -5.08
N SER A 396 18.17 14.65 -5.14
CA SER A 396 19.63 14.82 -5.22
C SER A 396 20.33 14.25 -3.98
N GLY A 397 19.85 14.53 -2.77
CA GLY A 397 20.41 13.99 -1.54
C GLY A 397 20.39 12.45 -1.49
N LEU A 398 19.27 11.84 -1.88
CA LEU A 398 19.16 10.38 -1.98
C LEU A 398 20.06 9.82 -3.09
N LEU A 399 20.15 10.47 -4.25
CA LEU A 399 21.03 10.04 -5.34
C LEU A 399 22.52 10.13 -4.92
N PHE A 400 22.89 11.15 -4.14
CA PHE A 400 24.20 11.27 -3.54
C PHE A 400 24.49 10.09 -2.60
N ILE A 401 23.55 9.75 -1.71
CA ILE A 401 23.65 8.57 -0.83
C ILE A 401 23.76 7.28 -1.66
N ALA A 402 22.98 7.12 -2.73
CA ALA A 402 23.08 5.96 -3.62
C ALA A 402 24.47 5.83 -4.26
N GLY A 403 25.07 6.95 -4.67
CA GLY A 403 26.46 6.99 -5.16
C GLY A 403 27.47 6.53 -4.11
N LEU A 404 27.30 6.93 -2.84
CA LEU A 404 28.14 6.47 -1.74
C LEU A 404 27.93 4.98 -1.42
N LEU A 405 26.68 4.50 -1.45
CA LEU A 405 26.37 3.09 -1.23
C LEU A 405 27.02 2.21 -2.30
N VAL A 406 26.99 2.63 -3.56
CA VAL A 406 27.68 1.90 -4.65
C VAL A 406 29.19 1.82 -4.41
N ALA A 407 29.79 2.80 -3.73
CA ALA A 407 31.22 2.79 -3.40
C ALA A 407 31.59 1.69 -2.38
N ALA A 408 30.62 1.17 -1.63
CA ALA A 408 30.79 0.06 -0.70
C ALA A 408 30.66 -1.32 -1.40
N THR A 409 30.33 -1.33 -2.70
CA THR A 409 30.25 -2.53 -3.54
C THR A 409 31.52 -2.67 -4.40
N ASP A 410 31.60 -3.73 -5.21
CA ASP A 410 32.70 -3.93 -6.17
C ASP A 410 32.61 -3.03 -7.43
N ALA A 411 31.71 -2.04 -7.43
CA ALA A 411 31.56 -1.08 -8.52
C ALA A 411 32.82 -0.22 -8.73
N ALA A 412 33.06 0.17 -9.98
CA ALA A 412 34.18 1.06 -10.30
C ALA A 412 34.01 2.42 -9.62
N ALA A 413 35.07 2.93 -8.97
CA ALA A 413 35.05 4.19 -8.23
C ALA A 413 34.58 5.41 -9.06
N ILE A 414 34.75 5.35 -10.39
CA ILE A 414 34.26 6.38 -11.30
C ILE A 414 32.74 6.51 -11.31
N VAL A 415 32.00 5.41 -11.05
CA VAL A 415 30.54 5.40 -10.96
C VAL A 415 30.08 6.20 -9.74
N THR A 416 30.73 6.03 -8.59
CA THR A 416 30.46 6.82 -7.38
C THR A 416 30.64 8.31 -7.67
N VAL A 417 31.78 8.70 -8.23
CA VAL A 417 32.07 10.13 -8.51
C VAL A 417 31.09 10.69 -9.55
N ALA A 418 30.78 9.94 -10.61
CA ALA A 418 29.82 10.37 -11.62
C ALA A 418 28.39 10.50 -11.04
N THR A 419 27.98 9.60 -10.16
CA THR A 419 26.67 9.64 -9.50
C THR A 419 26.56 10.80 -8.53
N VAL A 420 27.59 11.05 -7.73
CA VAL A 420 27.66 12.22 -6.85
C VAL A 420 27.63 13.51 -7.66
N GLY A 421 28.37 13.58 -8.76
CA GLY A 421 28.30 14.72 -9.69
C GLY A 421 26.90 14.90 -10.30
N ALA A 422 26.26 13.80 -10.71
CA ALA A 422 24.89 13.83 -11.21
C ALA A 422 23.87 14.30 -10.16
N ALA A 423 24.04 13.91 -8.89
CA ALA A 423 23.22 14.40 -7.79
C ALA A 423 23.32 15.93 -7.64
N LEU A 424 24.53 16.49 -7.72
CA LEU A 424 24.72 17.94 -7.71
C LEU A 424 24.06 18.64 -8.91
N LEU A 425 24.14 18.04 -10.11
CA LEU A 425 23.44 18.57 -11.28
C LEU A 425 21.92 18.53 -11.13
N VAL A 426 21.38 17.48 -10.51
CA VAL A 426 19.93 17.38 -10.25
C VAL A 426 19.46 18.49 -9.32
N TRP A 427 20.25 18.80 -8.28
CA TRP A 427 19.98 19.91 -7.38
C TRP A 427 20.04 21.26 -8.11
N ASP A 428 21.18 21.56 -8.72
CA ASP A 428 21.45 22.84 -9.40
C ASP A 428 20.42 23.13 -10.51
N LEU A 429 20.16 22.15 -11.37
CA LEU A 429 19.17 22.31 -12.44
C LEU A 429 17.73 22.35 -11.93
N GLY A 430 17.44 21.65 -10.83
CA GLY A 430 16.12 21.67 -10.20
C GLY A 430 15.81 23.02 -9.56
N GLU A 431 16.76 23.56 -8.79
CA GLU A 431 16.69 24.90 -8.19
C GLU A 431 16.57 25.97 -9.28
N ASN A 432 17.43 25.93 -10.30
CA ASN A 432 17.33 26.85 -11.44
C ASN A 432 15.99 26.72 -12.20
N ALA A 433 15.43 25.51 -12.33
CA ALA A 433 14.12 25.33 -12.95
C ALA A 433 13.02 26.05 -12.16
N VAL A 434 13.06 25.93 -10.84
CA VAL A 434 12.09 26.55 -9.92
C VAL A 434 12.22 28.06 -9.94
N ASP A 435 13.43 28.59 -9.81
CA ASP A 435 13.70 30.03 -9.81
C ASP A 435 13.25 30.70 -11.12
N VAL A 436 13.59 30.08 -12.26
CA VAL A 436 13.18 30.57 -13.58
C VAL A 436 11.66 30.51 -13.74
N GLY A 437 11.03 29.40 -13.30
CA GLY A 437 9.58 29.23 -13.36
C GLY A 437 8.84 30.27 -12.53
N GLN A 438 9.29 30.52 -11.30
CA GLN A 438 8.69 31.51 -10.40
C GLN A 438 8.91 32.95 -10.86
N THR A 439 10.08 33.27 -11.40
CA THR A 439 10.45 34.65 -11.76
C THR A 439 9.89 35.08 -13.11
N LEU A 440 9.93 34.17 -14.10
CA LEU A 440 9.62 34.49 -15.50
C LEU A 440 8.31 33.86 -15.96
N GLY A 441 7.75 32.90 -15.23
CA GLY A 441 6.59 32.10 -15.63
C GLY A 441 6.99 30.91 -16.52
N THR A 442 6.18 29.85 -16.49
CA THR A 442 6.47 28.60 -17.22
C THR A 442 6.32 28.71 -18.74
N ASP A 443 5.58 29.70 -19.22
CA ASP A 443 5.37 29.99 -20.64
C ASP A 443 6.44 30.90 -21.25
N ALA A 444 7.34 31.47 -20.44
CA ALA A 444 8.40 32.33 -20.95
C ALA A 444 9.44 31.56 -21.78
N GLU A 445 9.97 32.18 -22.84
CA GLU A 445 10.99 31.56 -23.68
C GLU A 445 12.38 31.66 -23.03
N THR A 446 12.62 30.79 -22.04
CA THR A 446 13.84 30.77 -21.18
C THR A 446 14.86 29.70 -21.61
N ARG A 447 14.49 28.84 -22.56
CA ARG A 447 15.28 27.66 -22.99
C ARG A 447 16.74 27.96 -23.30
N ARG A 448 17.04 29.11 -23.94
CA ARG A 448 18.42 29.48 -24.28
C ARG A 448 19.26 29.75 -23.05
N GLY A 449 18.72 30.50 -22.08
CA GLY A 449 19.41 30.80 -20.82
C GLY A 449 19.61 29.54 -19.99
N GLU A 450 18.54 28.75 -19.85
CA GLU A 450 18.60 27.46 -19.15
C GLU A 450 19.59 26.48 -19.77
N ALA A 451 19.67 26.40 -21.11
CA ALA A 451 20.63 25.54 -21.79
C ALA A 451 22.08 25.97 -21.58
N VAL A 452 22.37 27.28 -21.54
CA VAL A 452 23.73 27.80 -21.29
C VAL A 452 24.16 27.51 -19.85
N HIS A 453 23.27 27.76 -18.88
CA HIS A 453 23.53 27.41 -17.48
C HIS A 453 23.79 25.91 -17.33
N ALA A 454 22.88 25.08 -17.86
CA ALA A 454 23.02 23.63 -17.80
C ALA A 454 24.29 23.10 -18.47
N ALA A 455 24.66 23.63 -19.64
CA ALA A 455 25.90 23.25 -20.32
C ALA A 455 27.13 23.60 -19.46
N GLY A 456 27.11 24.76 -18.79
CA GLY A 456 28.13 25.16 -17.82
C GLY A 456 28.26 24.19 -16.66
N SER A 457 27.14 23.88 -15.99
CA SER A 457 27.10 22.95 -14.85
C SER A 457 27.57 21.54 -15.25
N ILE A 458 27.07 21.02 -16.39
CA ILE A 458 27.50 19.72 -16.93
C ILE A 458 29.00 19.71 -17.24
N ALA A 459 29.55 20.80 -17.82
CA ALA A 459 30.97 20.89 -18.13
C ALA A 459 31.84 20.88 -16.86
N VAL A 460 31.43 21.61 -15.81
CA VAL A 460 32.12 21.62 -14.50
C VAL A 460 32.12 20.23 -13.88
N VAL A 461 30.96 19.58 -13.81
CA VAL A 461 30.85 18.24 -13.22
C VAL A 461 31.62 17.20 -14.03
N THR A 462 31.54 17.26 -15.36
CA THR A 462 32.32 16.37 -16.24
C THR A 462 33.83 16.58 -16.04
N GLY A 463 34.28 17.83 -15.94
CA GLY A 463 35.67 18.17 -15.63
C GLY A 463 36.12 17.60 -14.28
N ALA A 464 35.28 17.68 -13.25
CA ALA A 464 35.55 17.11 -11.94
C ALA A 464 35.65 15.56 -11.99
N VAL A 465 34.73 14.89 -12.71
CA VAL A 465 34.76 13.43 -12.90
C VAL A 465 36.03 13.00 -13.66
N VAL A 466 36.42 13.72 -14.71
CA VAL A 466 37.66 13.45 -15.46
C VAL A 466 38.89 13.64 -14.57
N LEU A 467 38.94 14.73 -13.79
CA LEU A 467 40.05 14.98 -12.87
C LEU A 467 40.14 13.90 -11.79
N ALA A 468 39.00 13.45 -11.25
CA ALA A 468 38.94 12.35 -10.30
C ALA A 468 39.42 11.03 -10.95
N ALA A 469 39.02 10.74 -12.19
CA ALA A 469 39.47 9.57 -12.92
C ALA A 469 40.98 9.58 -13.16
N ILE A 470 41.55 10.72 -13.58
CA ILE A 470 43.00 10.89 -13.72
C ILE A 470 43.68 10.67 -12.37
N SER A 471 43.14 11.25 -11.30
CA SER A 471 43.70 11.10 -9.95
C SER A 471 43.67 9.65 -9.47
N LEU A 472 42.59 8.93 -9.70
CA LEU A 472 42.42 7.54 -9.26
C LEU A 472 43.26 6.55 -10.08
N TYR A 473 43.25 6.68 -11.41
CA TYR A 473 43.82 5.66 -12.31
C TYR A 473 45.21 6.00 -12.86
N VAL A 474 45.60 7.27 -12.89
CA VAL A 474 46.93 7.69 -13.36
C VAL A 474 47.84 8.02 -12.18
N LEU A 475 47.33 8.76 -11.19
CA LEU A 475 48.13 9.17 -10.03
C LEU A 475 48.05 8.17 -8.87
N GLY A 476 46.91 7.51 -8.66
CA GLY A 476 46.70 6.51 -7.60
C GLY A 476 47.66 5.31 -7.61
N PRO A 477 48.08 4.78 -8.78
CA PRO A 477 49.11 3.74 -8.86
C PRO A 477 50.51 4.20 -8.44
N LEU A 478 50.74 5.52 -8.32
CA LEU A 478 51.97 6.04 -7.72
C LEU A 478 51.85 5.81 -6.22
N SER A 479 52.63 4.87 -5.68
CA SER A 479 52.58 4.47 -4.27
C SER A 479 52.75 5.67 -3.32
N VAL A 480 51.64 6.25 -2.84
CA VAL A 480 51.64 7.28 -1.81
C VAL A 480 51.57 6.59 -0.44
N PRO A 481 52.50 6.87 0.49
CA PRO A 481 52.43 6.33 1.83
C PRO A 481 51.08 6.63 2.49
N ALA A 482 50.41 5.62 3.05
CA ALA A 482 49.04 5.72 3.56
C ALA A 482 48.83 6.86 4.58
N GLY A 483 49.86 7.18 5.37
CA GLY A 483 49.84 8.31 6.31
C GLY A 483 49.67 9.67 5.62
N ARG A 484 50.29 9.87 4.44
CA ARG A 484 50.17 11.11 3.67
C ARG A 484 48.81 11.23 2.99
N ALA A 485 48.27 10.12 2.49
CA ALA A 485 46.93 10.09 1.89
C ALA A 485 45.84 10.41 2.93
N ARG A 486 45.92 9.82 4.14
CA ARG A 486 44.99 10.12 5.24
C ARG A 486 45.09 11.58 5.70
N PHE A 487 46.31 12.12 5.81
CA PHE A 487 46.51 13.51 6.21
C PHE A 487 46.00 14.50 5.14
N ALA A 488 46.19 14.18 3.86
CA ALA A 488 45.64 14.96 2.75
C ALA A 488 44.12 14.94 2.74
N LEU A 489 43.49 13.78 2.98
CA LEU A 489 42.04 13.66 3.16
C LEU A 489 41.54 14.49 4.35
N LEU A 490 42.23 14.44 5.47
CA LEU A 490 41.87 15.19 6.67
C LEU A 490 41.99 16.70 6.44
N LEU A 491 43.05 17.16 5.77
CA LEU A 491 43.21 18.55 5.35
C LEU A 491 42.15 18.99 4.33
N LEU A 492 41.77 18.11 3.40
CA LEU A 492 40.70 18.38 2.44
C LEU A 492 39.36 18.56 3.15
N VAL A 493 39.03 17.68 4.10
CA VAL A 493 37.82 17.81 4.93
C VAL A 493 37.85 19.11 5.73
N VAL A 494 38.97 19.45 6.35
CA VAL A 494 39.12 20.72 7.08
C VAL A 494 38.97 21.93 6.14
N ALA A 495 39.53 21.87 4.94
CA ALA A 495 39.39 22.93 3.93
C ALA A 495 37.95 23.07 3.44
N LEU A 496 37.24 21.96 3.21
CA LEU A 496 35.83 21.95 2.84
C LEU A 496 34.94 22.49 3.96
N CYS A 497 35.18 22.11 5.22
CA CYS A 497 34.49 22.68 6.37
C CYS A 497 34.77 24.18 6.51
N GLY A 498 36.02 24.61 6.31
CA GLY A 498 36.40 26.01 6.34
C GLY A 498 35.74 26.81 5.22
N PHE A 499 35.65 26.26 4.02
CA PHE A 499 34.95 26.86 2.89
C PHE A 499 33.45 26.99 3.18
N ALA A 500 32.79 25.92 3.64
CA ALA A 500 31.38 25.94 3.99
C ALA A 500 31.05 26.96 5.10
N VAL A 501 31.91 27.08 6.12
CA VAL A 501 31.76 28.10 7.17
C VAL A 501 31.98 29.51 6.63
N ALA A 502 32.91 29.71 5.69
CA ALA A 502 33.14 31.01 5.08
C ALA A 502 31.93 31.45 4.24
N THR A 503 31.33 30.53 3.48
CA THR A 503 30.16 30.82 2.63
C THR A 503 28.84 30.90 3.39
N TYR A 504 28.74 30.33 4.59
CA TYR A 504 27.53 30.42 5.43
C TYR A 504 27.44 31.75 6.21
N ASN A 505 28.55 32.50 6.30
CA ASN A 505 28.62 33.79 7.00
C ASN A 505 28.56 34.99 6.03
N GLU A 506 28.42 34.74 4.73
CA GLU A 506 28.03 35.73 3.71
C GLU A 506 26.53 35.57 3.45
#